data_AF-I0H503-F1
#
_entry.id   AF-I0H503-F1
#
_cell.length_a   1.000
_cell.length_b   1.000
_cell.length_c   1.000
_cell.angle_alpha   90.00
_cell.angle_beta   90.00
_cell.angle_gamma   90.00
#
_symmetry.space_group_name_H-M   'P 1'
#
loop_
_entity.id
_entity.type
_entity.pdbx_description
1 polymer ?
#
loop_
_entity_poly.entity_id
_entity_poly.type
_entity_poly.pdbx_seq_one_letter_code
_entity_poly.pdbx_strand_id
1 'polypeptide(L)'
;MGDGDPGDLRDRLVQYRANRRLPSAQAGARISAYVYGNIIAFASVVALKPADLGHGHALALVAGVTVSTFVAHVFADLVGSNADDDETMTGSALRHELRDSMPVVTSALVPCVLMGVGWAGWLNPRTVIAASAFYLMVRMALVGFVIERLRHRRPSPRTLVAGLALAVAAAAIGLLKTVLSH
;
A
#
# COMPACT_ATOMS: atom_id res chain seq x y z
N MET A 1 14.42 36.90 -37.73
CA MET A 1 14.87 35.50 -37.90
C MET A 1 15.86 35.26 -36.79
N GLY A 2 15.36 34.79 -35.63
CA GLY A 2 16.12 34.74 -34.37
C GLY A 2 16.59 33.32 -34.10
N ASP A 3 17.90 33.18 -33.91
CA ASP A 3 18.60 31.94 -33.64
C ASP A 3 18.11 31.30 -32.34
N GLY A 4 17.59 30.09 -32.44
CA GLY A 4 17.28 29.25 -31.28
C GLY A 4 18.56 28.67 -30.73
N ASP A 5 18.92 29.06 -29.52
CA ASP A 5 20.04 28.50 -28.78
C ASP A 5 19.89 26.96 -28.64
N PRO A 6 20.86 26.16 -29.12
CA PRO A 6 20.79 24.70 -29.03
C PRO A 6 20.84 24.17 -27.58
N GLY A 7 21.21 25.00 -26.60
CA GLY A 7 21.11 24.71 -25.16
C GLY A 7 19.67 24.56 -24.68
N ASP A 8 18.79 25.51 -25.00
CA ASP A 8 17.38 25.54 -24.55
C ASP A 8 16.58 24.34 -25.05
N LEU A 9 16.80 23.89 -26.29
CA LEU A 9 16.11 22.71 -26.83
C LEU A 9 16.57 21.40 -26.18
N ARG A 10 17.86 21.27 -25.86
CA ARG A 10 18.37 20.10 -25.13
C ARG A 10 17.86 20.07 -23.70
N ASP A 11 17.88 21.21 -23.01
CA ASP A 11 17.39 21.31 -21.63
C ASP A 11 15.89 21.08 -21.55
N ARG A 12 15.10 21.62 -22.49
CA ARG A 12 13.67 21.31 -22.61
C ARG A 12 13.41 19.84 -22.88
N LEU A 13 14.22 19.16 -23.69
CA LEU A 13 14.07 17.72 -23.97
C LEU A 13 14.49 16.85 -22.78
N VAL A 14 15.50 17.26 -22.01
CA VAL A 14 15.93 16.59 -20.78
C VAL A 14 14.87 16.78 -19.69
N GLN A 15 14.38 18.01 -19.48
CA GLN A 15 13.28 18.30 -18.57
C GLN A 15 12.00 17.58 -19.01
N TYR A 16 11.63 17.56 -20.29
CA TYR A 16 10.45 16.82 -20.75
C TYR A 16 10.57 15.30 -20.53
N ARG A 17 11.77 14.72 -20.70
CA ARG A 17 12.03 13.31 -20.35
C ARG A 17 12.02 13.06 -18.84
N ALA A 18 12.57 13.97 -18.04
CA ALA A 18 12.53 13.89 -16.57
C ALA A 18 11.08 13.98 -16.06
N ASN A 19 10.30 14.92 -16.61
CA ASN A 19 8.92 15.16 -16.23
C ASN A 19 7.97 14.04 -16.67
N ARG A 20 8.34 13.21 -17.66
CA ARG A 20 7.59 11.99 -18.02
C ARG A 20 7.93 10.79 -17.11
N ARG A 21 9.09 10.81 -16.45
CA ARG A 21 9.49 9.79 -15.46
C ARG A 21 8.78 10.01 -14.12
N LEU A 22 8.55 11.26 -13.70
CA LEU A 22 7.86 11.60 -12.46
C LEU A 22 6.46 10.95 -12.32
N PRO A 23 5.55 11.00 -13.33
CA PRO A 23 4.26 10.30 -13.29
C PRO A 23 4.39 8.78 -13.17
N SER A 24 5.43 8.20 -13.79
CA SER A 24 5.64 6.75 -13.79
C SER A 24 6.27 6.25 -12.48
N ALA A 25 7.14 7.06 -11.87
CA ALA A 25 7.74 6.82 -10.56
C ALA A 25 6.70 6.98 -9.45
N GLN A 26 5.90 8.05 -9.46
CA GLN A 26 4.77 8.23 -8.54
C GLN A 26 3.73 7.10 -8.66
N ALA A 27 3.39 6.67 -9.88
CA ALA A 27 2.53 5.51 -10.04
C ALA A 27 3.16 4.25 -9.45
N GLY A 28 4.49 4.05 -9.63
CA GLY A 28 5.23 2.94 -9.07
C GLY A 28 5.24 2.93 -7.54
N ALA A 29 5.54 4.07 -6.92
CA ALA A 29 5.54 4.26 -5.47
C ALA A 29 4.15 3.98 -4.88
N ARG A 30 3.07 4.52 -5.45
CA ARG A 30 1.68 4.20 -5.04
C ARG A 30 1.32 2.73 -5.16
N ILE A 31 1.72 2.07 -6.24
CA ILE A 31 1.47 0.63 -6.45
C ILE A 31 2.26 -0.18 -5.41
N SER A 32 3.52 0.18 -5.15
CA SER A 32 4.36 -0.45 -4.14
C SER A 32 3.75 -0.29 -2.74
N ALA A 33 3.40 0.94 -2.35
CA ALA A 33 2.73 1.25 -1.09
C ALA A 33 1.40 0.49 -0.95
N TYR A 34 0.63 0.35 -2.04
CA TYR A 34 -0.59 -0.45 -2.04
C TYR A 34 -0.31 -1.93 -1.77
N VAL A 35 0.64 -2.54 -2.50
CA VAL A 35 0.95 -3.96 -2.32
C VAL A 35 1.52 -4.21 -0.93
N TYR A 36 2.52 -3.42 -0.54
CA TYR A 36 3.18 -3.53 0.75
C TYR A 36 2.21 -3.36 1.93
N GLY A 37 1.39 -2.30 1.91
CA GLY A 37 0.42 -2.04 2.97
C GLY A 37 -0.60 -3.17 3.15
N ASN A 38 -1.10 -3.73 2.05
CA ASN A 38 -2.03 -4.86 2.10
C ASN A 38 -1.34 -6.15 2.60
N ILE A 39 -0.06 -6.40 2.28
CA ILE A 39 0.70 -7.54 2.82
C ILE A 39 0.84 -7.41 4.34
N ILE A 40 1.25 -6.23 4.82
CA ILE A 40 1.42 -5.96 6.26
C ILE A 40 0.07 -6.07 7.00
N ALA A 41 -0.99 -5.50 6.44
CA ALA A 41 -2.34 -5.63 6.99
C ALA A 41 -2.79 -7.10 7.01
N PHE A 42 -2.49 -7.87 5.97
CA PHE A 42 -2.84 -9.29 5.91
C PHE A 42 -2.08 -10.10 6.95
N ALA A 43 -0.77 -9.88 7.06
CA ALA A 43 0.06 -10.55 8.06
C ALA A 43 -0.43 -10.27 9.49
N SER A 44 -0.78 -9.02 9.79
CA SER A 44 -1.30 -8.67 11.13
C SER A 44 -2.65 -9.32 11.40
N VAL A 45 -3.59 -9.30 10.45
CA VAL A 45 -4.90 -9.97 10.59
C VAL A 45 -4.75 -11.48 10.72
N VAL A 46 -3.94 -12.09 9.85
CA VAL A 46 -3.72 -13.54 9.87
C VAL A 46 -2.99 -13.95 11.13
N ALA A 47 -2.23 -13.10 11.82
CA ALA A 47 -1.64 -13.48 13.11
C ALA A 47 -2.67 -13.64 14.24
N LEU A 48 -3.83 -12.96 14.17
CA LEU A 48 -4.84 -12.91 15.25
C LEU A 48 -5.49 -14.24 15.57
N LYS A 49 -5.87 -14.42 16.83
CA LYS A 49 -6.71 -15.50 17.35
C LYS A 49 -8.09 -14.93 17.71
N PRO A 50 -9.17 -15.75 17.69
CA PRO A 50 -10.50 -15.31 18.09
C PRO A 50 -10.58 -14.61 19.45
N ALA A 51 -9.74 -15.03 20.41
CA ALA A 51 -9.67 -14.43 21.76
C ALA A 51 -9.15 -12.98 21.76
N ASP A 52 -8.39 -12.56 20.74
CA ASP A 52 -7.80 -11.21 20.66
C ASP A 52 -8.84 -10.11 20.41
N LEU A 53 -10.06 -10.47 19.99
CA LEU A 53 -11.13 -9.50 19.74
C LEU A 53 -11.84 -9.04 21.01
N GLY A 54 -11.79 -9.80 22.11
CA GLY A 54 -12.57 -9.54 23.32
C GLY A 54 -12.20 -8.25 24.06
N HIS A 55 -10.96 -7.76 23.92
CA HIS A 55 -10.45 -6.59 24.63
C HIS A 55 -10.05 -5.42 23.70
N GLY A 56 -10.46 -5.47 22.42
CA GLY A 56 -10.03 -4.49 21.42
C GLY A 56 -8.55 -4.60 21.01
N HIS A 57 -7.82 -5.59 21.54
CA HIS A 57 -6.42 -5.86 21.24
C HIS A 57 -6.20 -6.08 19.73
N ALA A 58 -7.09 -6.83 19.07
CA ALA A 58 -7.05 -7.02 17.62
C ALA A 58 -7.10 -5.71 16.83
N LEU A 59 -7.97 -4.77 17.22
CA LEU A 59 -8.08 -3.46 16.59
C LEU A 59 -6.82 -2.62 16.84
N ALA A 60 -6.36 -2.57 18.09
CA ALA A 60 -5.16 -1.83 18.47
C ALA A 60 -3.91 -2.34 17.74
N LEU A 61 -3.79 -3.66 17.58
CA LEU A 61 -2.67 -4.29 16.87
C LEU A 61 -2.71 -3.94 15.39
N VAL A 62 -3.83 -4.16 14.69
CA VAL A 62 -3.93 -3.90 13.24
C VAL A 62 -3.76 -2.41 12.94
N ALA A 63 -4.40 -1.53 13.74
CA ALA A 63 -4.25 -0.09 13.61
C ALA A 63 -2.82 0.35 13.92
N GLY A 64 -2.24 -0.14 15.02
CA GLY A 64 -0.89 0.20 15.46
C GLY A 64 0.18 -0.20 14.45
N VAL A 65 0.11 -1.43 13.91
CA VAL A 65 1.02 -1.90 12.84
C VAL A 65 0.88 -1.03 11.60
N THR A 66 -0.35 -0.68 11.20
CA THR A 66 -0.57 0.14 10.01
C THR A 66 -0.02 1.56 10.19
N VAL A 67 -0.33 2.20 11.32
CA VAL A 67 0.11 3.58 11.63
C VAL A 67 1.63 3.63 11.77
N SER A 68 2.23 2.70 12.52
CA SER A 68 3.69 2.66 12.69
C SER A 68 4.40 2.42 11.35
N THR A 69 3.88 1.53 10.51
CA THR A 69 4.43 1.29 9.16
C THR A 69 4.33 2.53 8.29
N PHE A 70 3.21 3.24 8.33
CA PHE A 70 3.03 4.49 7.59
C PHE A 70 4.03 5.56 8.05
N VAL A 71 4.17 5.76 9.37
CA VAL A 71 5.14 6.70 9.95
C VAL A 71 6.56 6.33 9.55
N ALA A 72 6.92 5.04 9.59
CA ALA A 72 8.23 4.56 9.18
C ALA A 72 8.51 4.83 7.69
N HIS A 73 7.51 4.68 6.82
CA HIS A 73 7.64 4.98 5.38
C HIS A 73 7.94 6.46 5.16
N VAL A 74 7.10 7.33 5.74
CA VAL A 74 7.28 8.78 5.67
C VAL A 74 8.65 9.18 6.21
N PHE A 75 9.06 8.61 7.34
CA PHE A 75 10.39 8.87 7.91
C PHE A 75 11.53 8.43 6.98
N ALA A 76 11.44 7.24 6.38
CA ALA A 76 12.45 6.73 5.45
C ALA A 76 12.58 7.61 4.21
N ASP A 77 11.45 8.07 3.65
CA ASP A 77 11.43 8.95 2.48
C ASP A 77 12.01 10.33 2.82
N LEU A 78 11.69 10.88 4.00
CA LEU A 78 12.28 12.12 4.49
C LEU A 78 13.80 12.02 4.65
N VAL A 79 14.30 10.93 5.21
CA VAL A 79 15.74 10.70 5.35
C VAL A 79 16.41 10.53 3.98
N GLY A 80 15.75 9.83 3.05
CA GLY A 80 16.25 9.64 1.68
C GLY A 80 16.31 10.95 0.88
N SER A 81 15.27 11.77 0.95
CA SER A 81 15.21 13.04 0.19
C SER A 81 16.24 14.06 0.65
N ASN A 82 16.56 14.09 1.96
CA ASN A 82 17.60 14.97 2.49
C ASN A 82 19.03 14.49 2.18
N ALA A 83 19.20 13.24 1.70
CA ALA A 83 20.51 12.71 1.33
C ALA A 83 20.86 12.95 -0.15
N ASP A 84 19.85 13.13 -1.02
CA ASP A 84 20.01 13.33 -2.47
C ASP A 84 19.94 14.81 -2.91
N ASP A 85 19.22 15.70 -2.19
CA ASP A 85 19.01 17.10 -2.59
C ASP A 85 19.31 18.12 -1.47
N ASP A 86 20.05 19.19 -1.79
CA ASP A 86 20.31 20.40 -0.97
C ASP A 86 19.07 21.34 -0.89
N GLU A 87 17.92 20.94 -1.45
CA GLU A 87 16.69 21.74 -1.46
C GLU A 87 15.92 21.60 -0.14
N THR A 88 15.74 22.72 0.55
CA THR A 88 14.95 22.79 1.79
C THR A 88 13.54 22.23 1.61
N MET A 89 13.20 21.21 2.41
CA MET A 89 11.90 20.57 2.43
C MET A 89 10.74 21.58 2.52
N THR A 90 10.04 21.77 1.40
CA THR A 90 8.84 22.61 1.36
C THR A 90 7.63 21.81 1.81
N GLY A 91 6.67 22.42 2.52
CA GLY A 91 5.45 21.73 2.99
C GLY A 91 4.61 21.06 1.87
N SER A 92 4.79 21.49 0.61
CA SER A 92 4.21 20.84 -0.57
C SER A 92 4.80 19.45 -0.85
N ALA A 93 6.10 19.24 -0.59
CA ALA A 93 6.79 17.95 -0.75
C ALA A 93 6.30 16.93 0.29
N LEU A 94 6.22 17.34 1.57
CA LEU A 94 5.68 16.49 2.63
C LEU A 94 4.22 16.08 2.37
N ARG A 95 3.39 17.01 1.88
CA ARG A 95 1.99 16.71 1.52
C ARG A 95 1.90 15.74 0.33
N HIS A 96 2.82 15.83 -0.61
CA HIS A 96 2.87 14.90 -1.74
C HIS A 96 3.21 13.48 -1.26
N GLU A 97 4.21 13.36 -0.39
CA GLU A 97 4.65 12.08 0.19
C GLU A 97 3.55 11.40 1.01
N LEU A 98 2.89 12.15 1.90
CA LEU A 98 1.76 11.64 2.67
C LEU A 98 0.63 11.10 1.77
N ARG A 99 0.43 11.70 0.60
CA ARG A 99 -0.59 11.26 -0.37
C ARG A 99 -0.15 10.04 -1.17
N ASP A 100 1.14 9.87 -1.43
CA ASP A 100 1.67 8.68 -2.10
C ASP A 100 1.63 7.45 -1.19
N SER A 101 1.82 7.67 0.12
CA SER A 101 1.75 6.64 1.17
C SER A 101 0.33 6.31 1.68
N MET A 102 -0.71 7.08 1.27
CA MET A 102 -2.12 6.80 1.61
C MET A 102 -2.61 5.36 1.36
N PRO A 103 -2.16 4.63 0.32
CA PRO A 103 -2.58 3.25 0.09
C PRO A 103 -2.34 2.32 1.28
N VAL A 104 -1.29 2.56 2.08
CA VAL A 104 -0.96 1.78 3.31
C VAL A 104 -2.03 1.97 4.38
N VAL A 105 -2.42 3.22 4.65
CA VAL A 105 -3.45 3.52 5.65
C VAL A 105 -4.81 2.99 5.19
N THR A 106 -5.14 3.20 3.92
CA THR A 106 -6.44 2.77 3.39
C THR A 106 -6.60 1.25 3.30
N SER A 107 -5.51 0.46 3.28
CA SER A 107 -5.61 -1.01 3.34
C SER A 107 -6.19 -1.54 4.64
N ALA A 108 -5.90 -0.90 5.76
CA ALA A 108 -6.33 -1.40 7.06
C ALA A 108 -7.71 -0.88 7.50
N LEU A 109 -8.28 0.11 6.81
CA LEU A 109 -9.56 0.72 7.21
C LEU A 109 -10.69 -0.31 7.36
N VAL A 110 -10.92 -1.12 6.33
CA VAL A 110 -11.97 -2.16 6.36
C VAL A 110 -11.67 -3.22 7.44
N PRO A 111 -10.45 -3.79 7.52
CA PRO A 111 -10.08 -4.66 8.64
C PRO A 111 -10.32 -4.02 10.02
N CYS A 112 -9.90 -2.78 10.24
CA CYS A 112 -10.10 -2.08 11.52
C CYS A 112 -11.58 -1.90 11.85
N VAL A 113 -12.42 -1.54 10.86
CA VAL A 113 -13.87 -1.44 11.06
C VAL A 113 -14.44 -2.82 11.44
N LEU A 114 -14.05 -3.87 10.72
CA LEU A 114 -14.49 -5.23 11.04
C LEU A 114 -14.05 -5.68 12.44
N MET A 115 -12.81 -5.35 12.84
CA MET A 115 -12.31 -5.62 14.20
C MET A 115 -13.10 -4.85 15.25
N GLY A 116 -13.48 -3.59 14.98
CA GLY A 116 -14.35 -2.81 15.86
C GLY A 116 -15.74 -3.42 16.00
N VAL A 117 -16.33 -3.90 14.90
CA VAL A 117 -17.62 -4.62 14.90
C VAL A 117 -17.52 -5.94 15.70
N GLY A 118 -16.41 -6.67 15.54
CA GLY A 118 -16.15 -7.88 16.31
C GLY A 118 -15.93 -7.62 17.80
N TRP A 119 -15.25 -6.52 18.13
CA TRP A 119 -15.07 -6.06 19.50
C TRP A 119 -16.39 -5.67 20.17
N ALA A 120 -17.31 -5.05 19.42
CA ALA A 120 -18.68 -4.77 19.88
C ALA A 120 -19.56 -6.03 20.04
N GLY A 121 -19.05 -7.22 19.67
CA GLY A 121 -19.75 -8.49 19.79
C GLY A 121 -20.84 -8.72 18.74
N TRP A 122 -20.93 -7.88 17.70
CA TRP A 122 -21.98 -8.00 16.68
C TRP A 122 -21.75 -9.15 15.69
N LEU A 123 -20.49 -9.58 15.53
CA LEU A 123 -20.10 -10.67 14.64
C LEU A 123 -19.22 -11.68 15.37
N ASN A 124 -19.30 -12.94 14.93
CA ASN A 124 -18.44 -14.00 15.43
C ASN A 124 -16.96 -13.65 15.14
N PRO A 125 -16.04 -13.76 16.12
CA PRO A 125 -14.63 -13.41 15.92
C PRO A 125 -13.96 -14.15 14.76
N ARG A 126 -14.32 -15.42 14.53
CA ARG A 126 -13.79 -16.20 13.39
C ARG A 126 -14.22 -15.59 12.06
N THR A 127 -15.48 -15.18 11.96
CA THR A 127 -16.03 -14.53 10.76
C THR A 127 -15.38 -13.18 10.52
N VAL A 128 -15.12 -12.40 11.57
CA VAL A 128 -14.45 -11.09 11.48
C VAL A 128 -13.02 -11.24 10.93
N ILE A 129 -12.24 -12.17 11.49
CA ILE A 129 -10.87 -12.46 11.02
C ILE A 129 -10.90 -12.98 9.58
N ALA A 130 -11.75 -13.96 9.28
CA ALA A 130 -11.86 -14.56 7.95
C ALA A 130 -12.30 -13.55 6.88
N ALA A 131 -13.30 -12.72 7.17
CA ALA A 131 -13.77 -11.68 6.26
C ALA A 131 -12.70 -10.61 5.99
N SER A 132 -11.95 -10.22 7.04
CA SER A 132 -10.84 -9.28 6.93
C SER A 132 -9.70 -9.84 6.07
N ALA A 133 -9.31 -11.10 6.31
CA ALA A 133 -8.28 -11.79 5.52
C ALA A 133 -8.71 -11.95 4.06
N PHE A 134 -9.95 -12.37 3.83
CA PHE A 134 -10.52 -12.51 2.49
C PHE A 134 -10.55 -11.18 1.73
N TYR A 135 -10.99 -10.10 2.38
CA TYR A 135 -10.99 -8.75 1.81
C TYR A 135 -9.60 -8.33 1.31
N LEU A 136 -8.56 -8.57 2.11
CA LEU A 136 -7.18 -8.23 1.75
C LEU A 136 -6.64 -9.10 0.60
N MET A 137 -7.03 -10.38 0.56
CA MET A 137 -6.72 -11.27 -0.55
C MET A 137 -7.38 -10.82 -1.87
N VAL A 138 -8.63 -10.36 -1.81
CA VAL A 138 -9.31 -9.77 -2.97
C VAL A 138 -8.60 -8.49 -3.42
N ARG A 139 -8.18 -7.62 -2.50
CA ARG A 139 -7.38 -6.43 -2.86
C ARG A 139 -6.06 -6.81 -3.54
N MET A 140 -5.38 -7.86 -3.07
CA MET A 140 -4.18 -8.40 -3.71
C MET A 140 -4.45 -8.87 -5.15
N ALA A 141 -5.53 -9.62 -5.36
CA ALA A 141 -5.92 -10.07 -6.70
C ALA A 141 -6.24 -8.88 -7.65
N LEU A 142 -6.80 -7.80 -7.10
CA LEU A 142 -7.19 -6.60 -7.84
C LEU A 142 -6.03 -5.62 -8.10
N VAL A 143 -4.79 -5.94 -7.73
CA VAL A 143 -3.61 -5.08 -7.99
C VAL A 143 -3.53 -4.70 -9.47
N GLY A 144 -3.75 -5.64 -10.39
CA GLY A 144 -3.72 -5.35 -11.84
C GLY A 144 -4.73 -4.29 -12.28
N PHE A 145 -5.93 -4.26 -11.68
CA PHE A 145 -6.96 -3.24 -11.95
C PHE A 145 -6.58 -1.88 -11.34
N VAL A 146 -5.98 -1.88 -10.15
CA VAL A 146 -5.46 -0.65 -9.52
C VAL A 146 -4.35 -0.02 -10.38
N ILE A 147 -3.48 -0.86 -10.95
CA ILE A 147 -2.43 -0.42 -11.89
C ILE A 147 -3.05 0.22 -13.13
N GLU A 148 -4.11 -0.38 -13.69
CA GLU A 148 -4.82 0.18 -14.84
C GLU A 148 -5.41 1.56 -14.54
N ARG A 149 -6.09 1.68 -13.39
CA ARG A 149 -6.70 2.94 -12.96
C ARG A 149 -5.66 4.03 -12.73
N LEU A 150 -4.50 3.70 -12.15
CA LEU A 150 -3.44 4.67 -11.85
C LEU A 150 -2.62 5.08 -13.08
N ARG A 151 -2.41 4.17 -14.05
CA ARG A 151 -1.60 4.44 -15.24
C ARG A 151 -2.40 4.80 -16.50
N HIS A 152 -3.73 4.79 -16.44
CA HIS A 152 -4.62 4.93 -17.60
C HIS A 152 -4.22 4.02 -18.77
N ARG A 153 -3.72 2.82 -18.46
CA ARG A 153 -3.25 1.82 -19.43
C ARG A 153 -3.77 0.46 -19.03
N ARG A 154 -4.15 -0.37 -20.00
CA ARG A 154 -4.65 -1.72 -19.73
C ARG A 154 -3.65 -2.53 -18.88
N PRO A 155 -4.13 -3.42 -17.99
CA PRO A 155 -3.26 -4.26 -17.18
C PRO A 155 -2.42 -5.13 -18.10
N SER A 156 -1.12 -5.20 -17.85
CA SER A 156 -0.30 -6.19 -18.55
C SER A 156 -0.64 -7.60 -18.03
N PRO A 157 -0.52 -8.66 -18.85
CA PRO A 157 -0.68 -10.03 -18.38
C PRO A 157 0.21 -10.35 -17.18
N ARG A 158 1.45 -9.81 -17.17
CA ARG A 158 2.40 -9.96 -16.07
C ARG A 158 1.89 -9.38 -14.75
N THR A 159 1.25 -8.20 -14.78
CA THR A 159 0.70 -7.57 -13.57
C THR A 159 -0.54 -8.28 -13.04
N LEU A 160 -1.35 -8.90 -13.92
CA LEU A 160 -2.46 -9.75 -13.49
C LEU A 160 -1.96 -11.04 -12.84
N VAL A 161 -0.95 -11.68 -13.44
CA VAL A 161 -0.30 -12.87 -12.87
C VAL A 161 0.35 -12.55 -11.53
N ALA A 162 1.00 -11.39 -11.38
CA ALA A 162 1.60 -10.98 -10.11
C ALA A 162 0.55 -10.80 -9.00
N GLY A 163 -0.58 -10.13 -9.29
CA GLY A 163 -1.69 -9.99 -8.34
C GLY A 163 -2.31 -11.33 -7.96
N LEU A 164 -2.50 -12.22 -8.94
CA LEU A 164 -3.00 -13.58 -8.69
C LEU A 164 -2.01 -14.39 -7.85
N ALA A 165 -0.71 -14.33 -8.15
CA ALA A 165 0.33 -15.02 -7.39
C ALA A 165 0.38 -14.54 -5.94
N LEU A 166 0.24 -13.23 -5.71
CA LEU A 166 0.11 -12.64 -4.37
C LEU A 166 -1.12 -13.16 -3.63
N ALA A 167 -2.27 -13.23 -4.29
CA ALA A 167 -3.49 -13.77 -3.70
C ALA A 167 -3.35 -15.26 -3.34
N VAL A 168 -2.72 -16.06 -4.22
CA VAL A 168 -2.43 -17.47 -3.96
C VAL A 168 -1.47 -17.63 -2.78
N ALA A 169 -0.41 -16.82 -2.71
CA ALA A 169 0.52 -16.84 -1.59
C ALA A 169 -0.19 -16.48 -0.28
N ALA A 170 -1.04 -15.45 -0.28
CA ALA A 170 -1.85 -15.09 0.88
C ALA A 170 -2.78 -16.23 1.30
N ALA A 171 -3.47 -16.87 0.36
CA ALA A 171 -4.31 -18.05 0.63
C ALA A 171 -3.52 -19.20 1.26
N ALA A 172 -2.34 -19.51 0.70
CA ALA A 172 -1.46 -20.56 1.21
C ALA A 172 -0.99 -20.28 2.65
N ILE A 173 -0.62 -19.03 2.96
CA ILE A 173 -0.25 -18.61 4.33
C ILE A 173 -1.43 -18.79 5.28
N GLY A 174 -2.63 -18.38 4.87
CA GLY A 174 -3.86 -18.57 5.65
C GLY A 174 -4.14 -20.05 5.95
N LEU A 175 -4.06 -20.91 4.92
CA LEU A 175 -4.24 -22.35 5.05
C LEU A 175 -3.17 -22.98 5.96
N LEU A 176 -1.90 -22.64 5.77
CA LEU A 176 -0.81 -23.11 6.61
C LEU A 176 -1.04 -22.75 8.08
N LYS A 177 -1.44 -21.51 8.37
CA LYS A 177 -1.79 -21.12 9.74
C LYS A 177 -2.93 -21.99 10.29
N THR A 178 -3.98 -22.24 9.52
CA THR A 178 -5.11 -23.06 10.00
C THR A 178 -4.67 -24.47 10.33
N VAL A 179 -3.82 -25.09 9.51
CA VAL A 179 -3.28 -26.43 9.76
C VAL A 179 -2.37 -26.45 10.99
N LEU A 180 -1.50 -25.44 11.16
CA LEU A 180 -0.58 -25.35 12.30
C LEU A 180 -1.26 -24.95 13.62
N SER A 181 -2.48 -24.39 13.57
CA SER A 181 -3.24 -24.01 14.76
C SER A 181 -4.21 -25.11 15.24
N HIS A 182 -4.26 -26.24 14.53
CA HIS A 182 -4.94 -27.47 14.94
C HIS A 182 -3.97 -28.39 15.68
#